data_AF-T1A5D7-F1
#
_entry.id   AF-T1A5D7-F1
#
_cell.length_a   1.000
_cell.length_b   1.000
_cell.length_c   1.000
_cell.angle_alpha   90.00
_cell.angle_beta   90.00
_cell.angle_gamma   90.00
#
_symmetry.space_group_name_H-M   'P 1'
#
loop_
_entity.id
_entity.type
_entity.pdbx_description
1 polymer ?
#
loop_
_entity_poly.entity_id
_entity_poly.type
_entity_poly.pdbx_seq_one_letter_code
_entity_poly.pdbx_strand_id
1 'polypeptide(L)'
;MYAGLVNEVKSLGEFRILGEDGRRILLTSSSIPHGRFPGKVYRKLMVAGKPDLAESLRSIGAGKIYPRFALQPEESYAMKNELEKNSAGEKPVYIFRVKQGYALCEPFEDSSSQFSNEQTI
;
A
#
# COMPACT_ATOMS: atom_id res chain seq x y z
N MET A 1 -17.24 13.28 -5.83
CA MET A 1 -16.12 13.51 -6.76
C MET A 1 -15.21 12.27 -6.77
N TYR A 2 -15.69 11.14 -7.32
CA TYR A 2 -14.95 9.86 -7.35
C TYR A 2 -15.01 9.16 -8.73
N ALA A 3 -16.08 9.38 -9.50
CA ALA A 3 -16.27 8.80 -10.83
C ALA A 3 -15.24 9.26 -11.88
N GLY A 4 -14.71 10.48 -11.77
CA GLY A 4 -13.69 11.00 -12.69
C GLY A 4 -12.38 10.21 -12.62
N LEU A 5 -11.87 10.01 -11.40
CA LEU A 5 -10.61 9.30 -11.16
C LEU A 5 -10.66 7.84 -11.64
N VAL A 6 -11.79 7.15 -11.42
CA VAL A 6 -11.97 5.75 -11.84
C VAL A 6 -11.98 5.61 -13.36
N ASN A 7 -12.44 6.63 -14.10
CA ASN A 7 -12.38 6.62 -15.56
C ASN A 7 -10.98 6.98 -16.07
N GLU A 8 -10.28 7.91 -15.42
CA GLU A 8 -8.89 8.28 -15.77
C GLU A 8 -7.92 7.11 -15.60
N VAL A 9 -8.08 6.27 -14.57
CA VAL A 9 -7.17 5.14 -14.36
C VAL A 9 -7.36 4.01 -15.37
N LYS A 10 -8.48 3.92 -16.09
CA LYS A 10 -8.71 2.85 -17.08
C LYS A 10 -7.74 2.92 -18.26
N SER A 11 -7.29 4.11 -18.64
CA SER A 11 -6.28 4.27 -19.70
C SER A 11 -4.89 3.83 -19.24
N LEU A 12 -4.66 3.70 -17.93
CA LEU A 12 -3.39 3.31 -17.33
C LEU A 12 -3.28 1.78 -17.19
N GLY A 13 -4.32 1.02 -17.54
CA GLY A 13 -4.33 -0.45 -17.48
C GLY A 13 -5.61 -1.03 -16.88
N GLU A 14 -5.60 -2.34 -16.70
CA GLU A 14 -6.71 -3.10 -16.15
C GLU A 14 -6.67 -3.08 -14.61
N PHE A 15 -7.60 -2.35 -14.00
CA PHE A 15 -7.72 -2.23 -12.54
C PHE A 15 -9.03 -2.82 -12.03
N ARG A 16 -8.97 -3.42 -10.84
CA ARG A 16 -10.13 -3.87 -10.08
C ARG A 16 -10.15 -3.16 -8.73
N ILE A 17 -11.36 -2.87 -8.24
CA ILE A 17 -11.53 -2.34 -6.89
C ILE A 17 -11.26 -3.45 -5.88
N LEU A 18 -10.26 -3.23 -5.04
CA LEU A 18 -9.90 -4.12 -3.94
C LEU A 18 -10.64 -3.76 -2.65
N GLY A 19 -10.97 -2.47 -2.48
CA GLY A 19 -11.75 -1.96 -1.37
C GLY A 19 -11.85 -0.45 -1.40
N GLU A 20 -12.66 0.10 -0.50
CA GLU A 20 -12.77 1.52 -0.25
C GLU A 20 -12.79 1.76 1.25
N ASP A 21 -12.15 2.85 1.69
CA ASP A 21 -12.43 3.46 2.98
C ASP A 21 -12.98 4.87 2.71
N GLY A 22 -13.61 5.50 3.70
CA GLY A 22 -14.22 6.84 3.53
C GLY A 22 -13.27 7.95 3.06
N ARG A 23 -11.97 7.66 2.88
CA ARG A 23 -10.95 8.59 2.39
C ARG A 23 -10.25 8.09 1.12
N ARG A 24 -10.39 6.82 0.71
CA ARG A 24 -9.54 6.19 -0.32
C ARG A 24 -10.28 5.09 -1.07
N ILE A 25 -9.97 4.96 -2.35
CA ILE A 25 -10.27 3.76 -3.14
C ILE A 25 -8.97 2.98 -3.33
N LEU A 26 -8.99 1.69 -3.01
CA LEU A 26 -7.90 0.76 -3.26
C LEU A 26 -8.16 0.04 -4.57
N LEU A 27 -7.24 0.24 -5.51
CA LEU A 27 -7.23 -0.43 -6.80
C LEU A 27 -6.12 -1.48 -6.83
N THR A 28 -6.36 -2.59 -7.53
CA THR A 28 -5.37 -3.65 -7.74
C THR A 28 -5.30 -4.01 -9.22
N SER A 29 -4.10 -4.37 -9.67
CA SER A 29 -3.85 -4.86 -11.03
C SER A 29 -2.82 -5.99 -10.97
N SER A 30 -2.85 -6.86 -11.97
CA SER A 30 -1.78 -7.82 -12.25
C SER A 30 -0.63 -7.21 -13.04
N SER A 31 -0.80 -5.99 -13.56
CA SER A 31 0.20 -5.29 -14.38
C SER A 31 0.62 -3.98 -13.71
N ILE A 32 1.81 -3.50 -14.05
CA ILE A 32 2.26 -2.16 -13.67
C ILE A 32 1.44 -1.13 -14.47
N PRO A 33 0.96 -0.03 -13.87
CA PRO A 33 0.28 1.03 -14.60
C PRO A 33 1.12 1.57 -15.77
N HIS A 34 0.48 1.83 -16.91
CA HIS A 34 1.09 2.54 -18.01
C HIS A 34 1.18 4.02 -17.67
N GLY A 35 2.39 4.50 -17.37
CA GLY A 35 2.64 5.90 -17.02
C GLY A 35 2.29 6.24 -15.57
N ARG A 36 2.17 7.55 -15.29
CA ARG A 36 2.05 8.05 -13.92
C ARG A 36 0.65 7.81 -13.37
N PHE A 37 0.55 6.91 -12.39
CA PHE A 37 -0.70 6.68 -11.67
C PHE A 37 -1.10 7.89 -10.80
N PRO A 38 -2.37 8.34 -10.81
CA PRO A 38 -2.84 9.47 -10.02
C PRO A 38 -3.05 9.06 -8.55
N GLY A 39 -1.94 8.80 -7.85
CA GLY A 39 -1.93 8.33 -6.47
C GLY A 39 -0.60 7.70 -6.08
N LYS A 40 -0.64 6.81 -5.09
CA LYS A 40 0.52 6.01 -4.67
C LYS A 40 0.37 4.60 -5.22
N VAL A 41 1.44 4.08 -5.83
CA VAL A 41 1.53 2.70 -6.28
C VAL A 41 2.33 1.90 -5.27
N TYR A 42 1.91 0.66 -5.03
CA TYR A 42 2.55 -0.24 -4.10
C TYR A 42 2.69 -1.62 -4.74
N ARG A 43 3.83 -2.28 -4.50
CA ARG A 43 4.02 -3.67 -4.87
C ARG A 43 3.47 -4.55 -3.76
N LYS A 44 2.51 -5.42 -4.10
CA LYS A 44 1.97 -6.42 -3.18
C LYS A 44 3.03 -7.49 -2.93
N LEU A 45 3.38 -7.70 -1.67
CA LEU A 45 4.28 -8.78 -1.24
C LEU A 45 3.48 -10.04 -0.95
N MET A 46 2.44 -9.94 -0.11
CA MET A 46 1.56 -11.05 0.22
C MET A 46 0.24 -10.58 0.85
N VAL A 47 -0.66 -11.53 1.13
CA VAL A 47 -1.85 -11.32 1.95
C VAL A 47 -1.73 -12.20 3.19
N ALA A 48 -1.94 -11.61 4.36
CA ALA A 48 -1.86 -12.29 5.65
C ALA A 48 -3.20 -12.22 6.40
N GLY A 49 -3.54 -13.30 7.12
CA GLY A 49 -4.62 -13.29 8.09
C GLY A 49 -4.23 -12.52 9.35
N LYS A 50 -5.20 -12.18 10.21
CA LYS A 50 -4.93 -11.57 11.52
C LYS A 50 -4.04 -12.46 12.40
N PRO A 51 -4.26 -13.79 12.51
CA PRO A 51 -3.43 -14.66 13.34
C PRO A 51 -1.97 -14.71 12.88
N ASP A 52 -1.76 -14.71 11.56
CA ASP A 52 -0.44 -14.95 10.94
C ASP A 52 0.31 -13.65 10.61
N LEU A 53 -0.26 -12.49 10.98
CA LEU A 53 0.24 -11.18 10.56
C LEU A 53 1.68 -10.94 11.04
N ALA A 54 1.97 -11.25 12.30
CA ALA A 54 3.29 -11.04 12.88
C ALA A 54 4.36 -11.93 12.22
N GLU A 55 4.02 -13.19 11.95
CA GLU A 55 4.92 -14.12 11.26
C GLU A 55 5.15 -13.71 9.81
N SER A 56 4.09 -13.30 9.12
CA SER A 56 4.16 -12.80 7.74
C SER A 56 5.02 -11.53 7.63
N LEU A 57 4.96 -10.64 8.62
CA LEU A 57 5.80 -9.44 8.67
C LEU A 57 7.28 -9.79 8.89
N ARG A 58 7.56 -10.77 9.77
CA ARG A 58 8.93 -11.27 9.96
C ARG A 58 9.48 -11.92 8.70
N SER A 59 8.71 -12.75 8.02
CA SER A 59 9.19 -13.49 6.84
C SER A 59 9.54 -12.58 5.66
N ILE A 60 8.87 -11.43 5.52
CA ILE A 60 9.21 -10.42 4.50
C ILE A 60 10.29 -9.42 4.95
N GLY A 61 10.83 -9.57 6.16
CA GLY A 61 11.84 -8.67 6.71
C GLY A 61 11.30 -7.26 6.94
N ALA A 62 10.07 -7.14 7.46
CA ALA A 62 9.50 -5.86 7.87
C ALA A 62 10.36 -5.21 8.96
N GLY A 63 10.49 -3.89 8.91
CA GLY A 63 11.08 -3.08 9.97
C GLY A 63 10.07 -2.05 10.46
N LYS A 64 9.86 -1.00 9.65
CA LYS A 64 8.83 0.02 9.92
C LYS A 64 7.49 -0.38 9.32
N ILE A 65 6.42 -0.25 10.09
CA ILE A 65 5.07 -0.64 9.69
C ILE A 65 4.18 0.59 9.56
N TYR A 66 3.49 0.69 8.42
CA TYR A 66 2.60 1.79 8.08
C TYR A 66 1.19 1.29 7.78
N PRO A 67 0.30 1.24 8.79
CA PRO A 67 -1.11 0.94 8.56
C PRO A 67 -1.76 2.00 7.66
N ARG A 68 -2.48 1.56 6.64
CA ARG A 68 -3.18 2.41 5.65
C ARG A 68 -4.68 2.21 5.69
N PHE A 69 -5.23 2.06 6.88
CA PHE A 69 -6.66 1.98 7.15
C PHE A 69 -6.95 2.70 8.49
N ALA A 70 -8.22 3.03 8.74
CA ALA A 70 -8.61 3.64 10.01
C ALA A 70 -8.43 2.64 11.16
N LEU A 71 -7.65 3.03 12.16
CA LEU A 71 -7.55 2.38 13.46
C LEU A 71 -8.02 3.38 14.51
N GLN A 72 -8.66 2.91 15.58
CA GLN A 72 -8.85 3.77 16.75
C GLN A 72 -7.46 4.15 17.30
N PRO A 73 -7.25 5.40 17.76
CA PRO A 73 -5.94 5.91 18.14
C PRO A 73 -5.21 5.03 19.15
N GLU A 74 -5.94 4.50 20.15
CA GLU A 74 -5.35 3.66 21.20
C GLU A 74 -4.91 2.29 20.66
N GLU A 75 -5.68 1.71 19.75
CA GLU A 75 -5.38 0.41 19.11
C GLU A 75 -4.22 0.52 18.12
N SER A 76 -4.09 1.68 17.46
CA SER A 76 -3.07 1.94 16.43
C SER A 76 -1.64 1.87 16.97
N TYR A 77 -1.39 2.51 18.11
CA TYR A 77 -0.03 2.58 18.66
C TYR A 77 0.40 1.26 19.31
N ALA A 78 -0.50 0.62 20.07
CA ALA A 78 -0.21 -0.66 20.70
C ALA A 78 0.07 -1.75 19.66
N MET A 79 -0.84 -1.93 18.70
CA MET A 79 -0.69 -2.94 17.64
C MET A 79 0.56 -2.68 16.79
N LYS A 80 0.81 -1.43 16.40
CA LYS A 80 2.01 -1.09 15.62
C LYS A 80 3.29 -1.41 16.39
N ASN A 81 3.39 -0.97 17.65
CA ASN A 81 4.59 -1.19 18.46
C ASN A 81 4.83 -2.68 18.72
N GLU A 82 3.79 -3.47 18.95
CA GLU A 82 3.92 -4.93 19.11
C GLU A 82 4.40 -5.61 17.84
N LEU A 83 3.86 -5.21 16.68
CA LEU A 83 4.30 -5.76 15.40
C LEU A 83 5.76 -5.35 15.12
N GLU A 84 6.12 -4.07 15.29
CA GLU A 84 7.48 -3.57 15.04
C GLU A 84 8.51 -4.18 16.01
N LYS A 85 8.19 -4.37 17.30
CA LYS A 85 9.10 -5.03 18.26
C LYS A 85 9.48 -6.46 17.84
N ASN A 86 8.55 -7.15 17.19
CA ASN A 86 8.76 -8.52 16.73
C ASN A 86 9.32 -8.59 15.30
N SER A 87 9.54 -7.44 14.66
CA SER A 87 10.01 -7.32 13.29
C SER A 87 11.47 -6.89 13.30
N ALA A 88 12.40 -7.80 12.99
CA ALA A 88 13.84 -7.52 13.01
C ALA A 88 14.40 -7.02 11.67
N GLY A 89 13.55 -6.72 10.69
CA GLY A 89 13.97 -6.29 9.37
C GLY A 89 14.13 -4.78 9.24
N GLU A 90 14.51 -4.33 8.05
CA GLU A 90 14.77 -2.91 7.74
C GLU A 90 13.74 -2.34 6.77
N LYS A 91 12.93 -3.19 6.13
CA LYS A 91 12.07 -2.79 5.02
C LYS A 91 10.81 -2.09 5.53
N PRO A 92 10.45 -0.92 4.99
CA PRO A 92 9.16 -0.29 5.29
C PRO A 92 8.03 -1.11 4.65
N VAL A 93 7.06 -1.52 5.45
CA VAL A 93 5.89 -2.28 5.00
C VAL A 93 4.61 -1.48 5.24
N TYR A 94 3.83 -1.34 4.19
CA TYR A 94 2.53 -0.70 4.18
C TYR A 94 1.43 -1.75 4.25
N ILE A 95 0.51 -1.61 5.18
CA ILE A 95 -0.54 -2.60 5.43
C ILE A 95 -1.89 -2.02 5.06
N PHE A 96 -2.61 -2.70 4.16
CA PHE A 96 -3.97 -2.34 3.77
C PHE A 96 -4.95 -3.42 4.24
N ARG A 97 -6.09 -3.01 4.80
CA ARG A 97 -7.17 -3.95 5.13
C ARG A 97 -7.92 -4.29 3.84
N VAL A 98 -8.07 -5.57 3.57
CA VAL A 98 -8.77 -6.12 2.40
C VAL A 98 -9.75 -7.19 2.85
N LYS A 99 -10.70 -7.60 2.00
CA LYS A 99 -11.72 -8.60 2.37
C LYS A 99 -11.14 -9.90 2.94
N GLN A 100 -9.96 -10.29 2.47
CA GLN A 100 -9.28 -11.54 2.82
C GLN A 100 -8.31 -11.40 4.01
N GLY A 101 -8.18 -10.21 4.61
CA GLY A 101 -7.23 -9.95 5.70
C GLY A 101 -6.43 -8.67 5.47
N TYR A 102 -5.10 -8.80 5.47
CA TYR A 102 -4.17 -7.68 5.34
C TYR A 102 -3.26 -7.86 4.13
N ALA A 103 -3.32 -6.94 3.17
CA ALA A 103 -2.36 -6.87 2.10
C ALA A 103 -1.09 -6.18 2.61
N LEU A 104 0.04 -6.88 2.56
CA LEU A 104 1.36 -6.38 2.91
C LEU A 104 2.04 -5.91 1.64
N CYS A 105 2.44 -4.64 1.62
CA CYS A 105 2.98 -4.01 0.43
C CYS A 105 4.22 -3.19 0.75
N GLU A 106 5.02 -2.94 -0.27
CA GLU A 106 6.13 -1.99 -0.23
C GLU A 106 5.87 -0.86 -1.24
N PRO A 107 6.48 0.33 -1.07
CA PRO A 107 6.32 1.40 -2.03
C PRO A 107 6.87 0.96 -3.39
N PHE A 108 6.09 1.19 -4.44
CA PHE A 108 6.60 1.03 -5.80
C PHE A 108 7.25 2.36 -6.19
N GLU A 109 8.58 2.41 -6.14
CA GLU A 109 9.33 3.53 -6.69
C GLU A 109 9.46 3.33 -8.19
N ASP A 110 8.64 4.07 -8.93
CA ASP A 110 8.83 4.18 -10.36
C ASP A 110 10.10 5.01 -10.61
N SER A 111 11.19 4.34 -10.99
CA SER A 111 12.49 4.95 -11.26
C SER A 111 12.43 6.01 -12.38
N SER A 112 11.30 6.16 -13.06
CA SER A 112 11.04 7.23 -14.03
C SER A 112 10.73 8.61 -13.41
N SER A 113 10.67 8.73 -12.08
CA SER A 113 10.38 10.01 -11.40
C SER A 113 11.60 10.93 -11.21
N GLN A 114 12.78 10.61 -11.75
CA GLN A 114 14.01 11.39 -11.55
C GLN A 114 14.30 12.49 -12.59
N PHE A 115 13.48 12.66 -13.64
CA PHE A 115 13.72 13.71 -14.64
C PHE A 115 12.48 14.60 -14.84
N SER A 116 12.29 15.57 -13.96
CA SER A 116 11.50 16.79 -14.22
C SER A 116 11.84 17.86 -13.20
N ASN A 117 13.12 18.23 -13.11
CA ASN A 117 13.56 19.51 -12.54
C ASN A 117 14.73 20.04 -13.38
N GLU A 118 14.50 20.13 -14.69
CA GLU A 118 15.30 20.98 -15.57
C GLU A 118 14.34 21.82 -16.42
N GLN A 119 14.45 23.15 -16.21
CA GLN A 119 13.96 24.26 -17.05
C GLN A 119 12.43 24.49 -16.99
N THR A 120 11.86 25.67 -16.69
CA THR A 120 12.05 27.07 -17.15
C THR A 120 11.06 27.91 -16.29
N ILE A 121 11.30 29.12 -15.76
CA ILE A 121 11.72 30.43 -16.30
C ILE A 121 12.60 31.14 -15.28
#